data_AF-A0A8R1ELT7-F1
#
_entry.id   AF-A0A8R1ELT7-F1
#
_cell.length_a   1.000
_cell.length_b   1.000
_cell.length_c   1.000
_cell.angle_alpha   90.00
_cell.angle_beta   90.00
_cell.angle_gamma   90.00
#
_symmetry.space_group_name_H-M   'P 1'
#
loop_
_entity.id
_entity.type
_entity.pdbx_description
1 polymer ?
#
loop_
_entity_poly.entity_id
_entity_poly.type
_entity_poly.pdbx_seq_one_letter_code
_entity_poly.pdbx_strand_id
1 'polypeptide(L)'
;MIQLRDATAHVDFAEEQLRKFKKELLARYTERTKQLEEHHETARKELEEQFQQKVDTVLEDVRLEKDRMQRERRDLERDRKLLQKGEGERFRETSRMIDELKKKNENLATQNSKLRLECRSKEEKIKKRGEENEKLTKENDRLKKNTTTLERNVRQMRVEREKKEREEQMFAQAAFHRKGKSTQKPYLPVEPPKSTAQTRGRSVSWADTPEETLESIPETMKPVERHPGCTIYRDSLGETTRVTSTPENGLMFEYSNGDRRWATARNSVT
;
A
#
# COMPACT_ATOMS: atom_id res chain seq x y z
N MET A 1 -24.99 88.95 111.93
CA MET A 1 -24.90 87.54 112.41
C MET A 1 -25.76 86.57 111.60
N ILE A 2 -27.02 86.89 111.25
CA ILE A 2 -27.90 85.98 110.47
C ILE A 2 -27.42 85.82 109.01
N GLN A 3 -27.11 86.91 108.31
CA GLN A 3 -26.65 86.87 106.90
C GLN A 3 -25.36 86.07 106.66
N LEU A 4 -24.46 86.01 107.65
CA LEU A 4 -23.23 85.21 107.55
C LEU A 4 -23.51 83.71 107.69
N ARG A 5 -24.49 83.31 108.50
CA ARG A 5 -24.88 81.90 108.66
C ARG A 5 -25.56 81.36 107.42
N ASP A 6 -26.43 82.15 106.79
CA ASP A 6 -27.09 81.78 105.54
C ASP A 6 -26.07 81.65 104.41
N ALA A 7 -25.10 82.57 104.33
CA ALA A 7 -24.00 82.49 103.36
C ALA A 7 -23.14 81.23 103.56
N THR A 8 -22.81 80.85 104.79
CA THR A 8 -22.09 79.60 105.09
C THR A 8 -22.91 78.36 104.69
N ALA A 9 -24.20 78.31 105.00
CA ALA A 9 -25.07 77.20 104.61
C ALA A 9 -25.19 77.05 103.08
N HIS A 10 -25.23 78.15 102.33
CA HIS A 10 -25.22 78.13 100.87
C HIS A 10 -23.89 77.63 100.29
N VAL A 11 -22.76 77.99 100.91
CA VAL A 11 -21.43 77.48 100.52
C VAL A 11 -21.33 75.99 100.81
N ASP A 12 -21.72 75.53 102.00
CA ASP A 12 -21.70 74.10 102.36
C ASP A 12 -22.59 73.27 101.42
N PHE A 13 -23.77 73.78 101.06
CA PHE A 13 -24.64 73.13 100.08
C PHE A 13 -24.01 73.07 98.69
N ALA A 14 -23.39 74.16 98.22
CA ALA A 14 -22.70 74.18 96.93
C ALA A 14 -21.50 73.22 96.90
N GLU A 15 -20.73 73.13 98.00
CA GLU A 15 -19.65 72.16 98.14
C GLU A 15 -20.16 70.71 98.12
N GLU A 16 -21.29 70.43 98.79
CA GLU A 16 -21.89 69.10 98.78
C GLU A 16 -22.39 68.70 97.37
N GLN A 17 -23.02 69.63 96.65
CA GLN A 17 -23.45 69.41 95.26
C GLN A 17 -22.26 69.19 94.33
N LEU A 18 -21.19 69.96 94.49
CA LEU A 18 -19.97 69.82 93.69
C LEU A 18 -19.28 68.48 93.99
N ARG A 19 -19.27 68.04 95.26
CA ARG A 19 -18.76 66.72 95.66
C ARG A 19 -19.58 65.57 95.07
N LYS A 20 -20.91 65.68 95.07
CA LYS A 20 -21.82 64.70 94.41
C LYS A 20 -21.55 64.63 92.92
N PHE A 21 -21.52 65.77 92.24
CA PHE A 21 -21.24 65.84 90.81
C PHE A 21 -19.87 65.25 90.45
N LYS A 22 -18.82 65.57 91.22
CA LYS A 22 -17.48 64.99 91.01
C LYS A 22 -17.48 63.47 91.18
N LYS A 23 -18.20 62.94 92.17
CA LYS A 23 -18.31 61.49 92.40
C LYS A 23 -19.04 60.79 91.25
N GLU A 24 -20.13 61.36 90.76
CA GLU A 24 -20.86 60.84 89.61
C GLU A 24 -20.04 60.90 88.32
N LEU A 25 -19.32 62.00 88.09
CA LEU A 25 -18.45 62.15 86.93
C LEU A 25 -17.31 61.11 86.94
N LEU A 26 -16.68 60.89 88.09
CA LEU A 26 -15.67 59.84 88.25
C LEU A 26 -16.25 58.45 88.01
N ALA A 27 -17.43 58.15 88.56
CA ALA A 27 -18.09 56.87 88.33
C ALA A 27 -18.37 56.62 86.84
N ARG A 28 -18.90 57.62 86.12
CA ARG A 28 -19.12 57.54 84.67
C ARG A 28 -17.82 57.37 83.89
N TYR A 29 -16.75 58.05 84.30
CA TYR A 29 -15.44 57.91 83.66
C TYR A 29 -14.86 56.50 83.87
N THR A 30 -14.96 55.94 85.09
CA THR A 30 -14.51 54.58 85.39
C THR A 30 -15.35 53.52 84.66
N GLU A 31 -16.65 53.74 84.52
CA GLU A 31 -17.53 52.82 83.80
C GLU A 31 -17.24 52.85 82.30
N ARG A 32 -17.05 54.04 81.71
CA ARG A 32 -16.72 54.19 80.30
C ARG A 32 -15.35 53.61 79.95
N THR A 33 -14.35 53.78 80.83
CA THR A 33 -13.02 53.18 80.63
C THR A 33 -13.10 51.65 80.67
N LYS A 34 -13.83 51.08 81.63
CA LYS A 34 -14.07 49.64 81.68
C LYS A 34 -14.78 49.10 80.42
N GLN A 35 -15.82 49.79 79.94
CA GLN A 35 -16.52 49.40 78.70
C GLN A 35 -15.60 49.44 77.47
N LEU A 36 -14.72 50.45 77.40
CA LEU A 36 -13.74 50.55 76.32
C LEU A 36 -12.71 49.41 76.39
N GLU A 37 -12.22 49.08 77.58
CA GLU A 37 -11.29 47.95 77.78
C GLU A 37 -11.94 46.62 77.37
N GLU A 38 -13.17 46.36 77.81
CA GLU A 38 -13.93 45.16 77.44
C GLU A 38 -14.14 45.09 75.92
N HIS A 39 -14.54 46.19 75.27
CA HIS A 39 -14.72 46.25 73.82
C HIS A 39 -13.40 46.02 73.05
N HIS A 40 -12.28 46.57 73.52
CA HIS A 40 -10.98 46.33 72.90
C HIS A 40 -10.54 44.87 73.07
N GLU A 41 -10.82 44.26 74.21
CA GLU A 41 -10.49 42.85 74.46
C GLU A 41 -11.33 41.90 73.60
N THR A 42 -12.64 42.15 73.46
CA THR A 42 -13.50 41.35 72.58
C THR A 42 -13.09 41.49 71.12
N ALA A 43 -12.87 42.72 70.64
CA ALA A 43 -12.43 42.96 69.27
C ALA A 43 -11.08 42.30 68.96
N ARG A 44 -10.16 42.27 69.94
CA ARG A 44 -8.89 41.56 69.80
C ARG A 44 -9.08 40.04 69.69
N LYS A 45 -9.92 39.45 70.55
CA LYS A 45 -10.20 38.01 70.53
C LYS A 45 -10.87 37.58 69.23
N GLU A 46 -11.87 38.33 68.77
CA GLU A 46 -12.54 38.06 67.48
C GLU A 46 -11.56 38.13 66.31
N LEU A 47 -10.67 39.12 66.30
CA LEU A 47 -9.65 39.25 65.26
C LEU A 47 -8.67 38.07 65.30
N GLU A 48 -8.23 37.67 66.49
CA GLU A 48 -7.33 36.53 66.69
C GLU A 48 -7.98 35.21 66.24
N GLU A 49 -9.25 34.98 66.57
CA GLU A 49 -10.02 33.82 66.11
C GLU A 49 -10.17 33.82 64.58
N GLN A 50 -10.48 34.96 63.96
CA GLN A 50 -10.56 35.07 62.50
C GLN A 50 -9.22 34.80 61.82
N PHE A 51 -8.12 35.28 62.39
CA PHE A 51 -6.78 34.98 61.88
C PHE A 51 -6.47 33.49 62.02
N GLN A 52 -6.76 32.89 63.17
CA GLN A 52 -6.50 31.48 63.39
C GLN A 52 -7.29 30.60 62.41
N GLN A 53 -8.58 30.89 62.21
CA GLN A 53 -9.41 30.19 61.22
C GLN A 53 -8.85 30.27 59.80
N LYS A 54 -8.34 31.44 59.39
CA LYS A 54 -7.69 31.61 58.08
C LYS A 54 -6.41 30.80 57.98
N VAL A 55 -5.58 30.79 59.03
CA VAL A 55 -4.36 29.99 59.09
C VAL A 55 -4.67 28.51 58.96
N ASP A 56 -5.66 28.01 59.72
CA ASP A 56 -6.05 26.60 59.69
C ASP A 56 -6.58 26.19 58.31
N THR A 57 -7.36 27.05 57.66
CA THR A 57 -7.86 26.82 56.29
C THR A 57 -6.71 26.69 55.30
N VAL A 58 -5.75 27.62 55.35
CA VAL A 58 -4.57 27.58 54.46
C VAL A 58 -3.72 26.34 54.71
N LEU A 59 -3.55 25.93 55.97
CA LEU A 59 -2.81 24.72 56.30
C LEU A 59 -3.49 23.46 55.75
N GLU A 60 -4.82 23.38 55.84
CA GLU A 60 -5.56 22.26 55.28
C GLU A 60 -5.52 22.24 53.74
N ASP A 61 -5.64 23.39 53.08
CA ASP A 61 -5.48 23.50 51.63
C ASP A 61 -4.10 23.02 51.17
N VAL A 62 -3.04 23.43 51.87
CA VAL A 62 -1.67 22.98 51.59
C VAL A 62 -1.53 21.47 51.79
N ARG A 63 -2.20 20.90 52.80
CA ARG A 63 -2.20 19.45 53.05
C ARG A 63 -2.91 18.69 51.93
N LEU A 64 -4.09 19.14 51.52
CA LEU A 64 -4.87 18.54 50.43
C LEU A 64 -4.12 18.63 49.10
N GLU A 65 -3.51 19.78 48.81
CA GLU A 65 -2.71 19.99 47.60
C GLU A 65 -1.48 19.08 47.58
N LYS A 66 -0.79 18.94 48.72
CA LYS A 66 0.33 18.00 48.85
C LYS A 66 -0.09 16.56 48.58
N ASP A 67 -1.25 16.14 49.10
CA ASP A 67 -1.79 14.81 48.86
C ASP A 67 -2.20 14.60 47.40
N ARG A 68 -2.78 15.62 46.75
CA ARG A 68 -3.10 15.60 45.31
C ARG A 68 -1.83 15.41 44.48
N MET A 69 -0.82 16.23 44.72
CA MET A 69 0.48 16.16 44.03
C MET A 69 1.17 14.81 44.21
N GLN A 70 1.05 14.17 45.38
CA GLN A 70 1.59 12.82 45.60
C GLN A 70 0.83 11.74 44.81
N ARG A 71 -0.49 11.88 44.62
CA ARG A 71 -1.26 10.97 43.77
C ARG A 71 -0.87 11.14 42.31
N GLU A 72 -0.89 12.38 41.81
CA GLU A 72 -0.49 12.72 40.44
C GLU A 72 0.93 12.22 40.13
N ARG A 73 1.88 12.42 41.05
CA ARG A 73 3.26 11.92 40.88
C ARG A 73 3.30 10.39 40.74
N ARG A 74 2.50 9.65 41.51
CA ARG A 74 2.43 8.18 41.41
C ARG A 74 1.79 7.73 40.11
N ASP A 75 0.75 8.43 39.66
CA ASP A 75 0.07 8.13 38.40
C ASP A 75 1.00 8.39 37.21
N LEU A 76 1.67 9.54 37.17
CA LEU A 76 2.69 9.86 36.17
C LEU A 76 3.85 8.85 36.16
N GLU A 77 4.28 8.35 37.32
CA GLU A 77 5.32 7.32 37.39
C GLU A 77 4.82 5.97 36.83
N ARG A 78 3.56 5.60 37.07
CA ARG A 78 2.95 4.41 36.46
C ARG A 78 2.86 4.56 34.94
N ASP A 79 2.40 5.71 34.46
CA ASP A 79 2.29 5.99 33.02
C ASP A 79 3.65 5.98 32.34
N ARG A 80 4.68 6.57 32.98
CA ARG A 80 6.06 6.49 32.49
C ARG A 80 6.55 5.04 32.37
N LYS A 81 6.26 4.18 33.36
CA LYS A 81 6.64 2.76 33.31
C LYS A 81 5.88 2.00 32.22
N LEU A 82 4.60 2.30 32.02
CA LEU A 82 3.79 1.71 30.96
C LEU A 82 4.30 2.12 29.57
N LEU A 83 4.58 3.41 29.37
CA LEU A 83 5.17 3.93 28.13
C LEU A 83 6.53 3.29 27.86
N GLN A 84 7.42 3.23 28.85
CA GLN A 84 8.75 2.64 28.67
C GLN A 84 8.69 1.14 28.31
N LYS A 85 7.77 0.38 28.93
CA LYS A 85 7.56 -1.03 28.57
C LYS A 85 6.98 -1.16 27.16
N GLY A 86 5.93 -0.40 26.84
CA GLY A 86 5.27 -0.47 25.54
C GLY A 86 6.15 0.01 24.38
N GLU A 87 6.92 1.08 24.55
CA GLU A 87 7.87 1.57 23.54
C GLU A 87 9.02 0.60 23.35
N GLY A 88 9.59 0.05 24.43
CA GLY A 88 10.66 -0.93 24.36
C GLY A 88 10.23 -2.22 23.65
N GLU A 89 9.03 -2.72 23.93
CA GLU A 89 8.47 -3.91 23.28
C GLU A 89 8.17 -3.65 21.81
N ARG A 90 7.47 -2.56 21.48
CA ARG A 90 7.20 -2.17 20.09
C ARG A 90 8.49 -1.98 19.30
N PHE A 91 9.49 -1.32 19.87
CA PHE A 91 10.78 -1.11 19.22
C PHE A 91 11.53 -2.43 18.97
N ARG A 92 11.50 -3.37 19.92
CA ARG A 92 12.10 -4.70 19.74
C ARG A 92 11.37 -5.50 18.66
N GLU A 93 10.05 -5.46 18.65
CA GLU A 93 9.23 -6.16 17.65
C GLU A 93 9.47 -5.59 16.24
N THR A 94 9.46 -4.27 16.08
CA THR A 94 9.76 -3.64 14.79
C THR A 94 11.20 -3.91 14.36
N SER A 95 12.17 -3.87 15.28
CA SER A 95 13.57 -4.21 14.98
C SER A 95 13.72 -5.65 14.49
N ARG A 96 13.07 -6.62 15.16
CA ARG A 96 13.06 -8.02 14.73
C ARG A 96 12.42 -8.18 13.35
N MET A 97 11.29 -7.52 13.11
CA MET A 97 10.62 -7.56 11.80
C MET A 97 11.50 -6.98 10.69
N ILE A 98 12.20 -5.87 10.96
CA ILE A 98 13.17 -5.28 10.03
C ILE A 98 14.29 -6.28 9.71
N ASP A 99 14.86 -6.95 10.70
CA ASP A 99 15.93 -7.92 10.50
C ASP A 99 15.47 -9.15 9.70
N GLU A 100 14.26 -9.65 9.98
CA GLU A 100 13.65 -10.72 9.19
C GLU A 100 13.41 -10.31 7.73
N LEU A 101 12.90 -9.11 7.51
CA LEU A 101 12.66 -8.59 6.16
C LEU A 101 13.98 -8.38 5.40
N LYS A 102 15.03 -7.88 6.05
CA LYS A 102 16.38 -7.78 5.46
C LYS A 102 16.89 -9.15 5.02
N LYS A 103 16.82 -10.15 5.89
CA LYS A 103 17.25 -11.52 5.59
C LYS A 103 16.43 -12.14 4.44
N LYS A 104 15.11 -11.93 4.42
CA LYS A 104 14.25 -12.36 3.29
C LYS A 104 14.67 -11.68 1.99
N ASN A 105 14.95 -10.38 2.02
CA ASN A 105 15.35 -9.63 0.84
C ASN A 105 16.72 -10.08 0.30
N GLU A 106 17.69 -10.34 1.17
CA GLU A 106 18.98 -10.92 0.79
C GLU A 106 18.82 -12.30 0.16
N ASN A 107 18.00 -13.18 0.76
CA ASN A 107 17.71 -14.50 0.21
C ASN A 107 17.05 -14.40 -1.18
N LEU A 108 16.06 -13.52 -1.35
CA LEU A 108 15.43 -13.30 -2.65
C LEU A 108 16.41 -12.71 -3.68
N ALA A 109 17.30 -11.81 -3.27
CA ALA A 109 18.33 -11.25 -4.15
C ALA A 109 19.31 -12.33 -4.64
N THR A 110 19.77 -13.22 -3.76
CA THR A 110 20.63 -14.35 -4.14
C THR A 110 19.90 -15.33 -5.05
N GLN A 111 18.63 -15.65 -4.77
CA GLN A 111 17.81 -16.50 -5.62
C GLN A 111 17.60 -15.88 -7.01
N ASN A 112 17.30 -14.58 -7.09
CA ASN A 112 17.17 -13.86 -8.36
C ASN A 112 18.48 -13.87 -9.17
N SER A 113 19.62 -13.68 -8.51
CA SER A 113 20.93 -13.77 -9.18
C SER A 113 21.16 -15.16 -9.79
N LYS A 114 20.83 -16.22 -9.04
CA LYS A 114 20.91 -17.61 -9.52
C LYS A 114 20.00 -17.86 -10.73
N LEU A 115 18.75 -17.41 -10.67
CA LEU A 115 17.78 -17.55 -11.76
C LEU A 115 18.25 -16.80 -13.02
N ARG A 116 18.79 -15.58 -12.88
CA ARG A 116 19.36 -14.82 -14.00
C ARG A 116 20.53 -15.55 -14.67
N LEU A 117 21.40 -16.18 -13.90
CA LEU A 117 22.49 -17.01 -14.43
C LEU A 117 21.95 -18.24 -15.16
N GLU A 118 20.94 -18.90 -14.62
CA GLU A 118 20.31 -20.06 -15.24
C GLU A 118 19.62 -19.69 -16.56
N CYS A 119 18.90 -18.56 -16.62
CA CYS A 119 18.29 -18.05 -17.84
C CYS A 119 19.34 -17.83 -18.93
N ARG A 120 20.44 -17.12 -18.62
CA ARG A 120 21.54 -16.90 -19.58
C ARG A 120 22.14 -18.21 -20.09
N SER A 121 22.35 -19.19 -19.20
CA SER A 121 22.85 -20.51 -19.60
C SER A 121 21.90 -21.25 -20.54
N LYS A 122 20.58 -21.15 -20.30
CA LYS A 122 19.56 -21.75 -21.17
C LYS A 122 19.48 -21.03 -22.53
N GLU A 123 19.55 -19.70 -22.54
CA GLU A 123 19.60 -18.89 -23.77
C GLU A 123 20.80 -19.27 -24.66
N GLU A 124 21.99 -19.43 -24.07
CA GLU A 124 23.17 -19.90 -24.80
C GLU A 124 22.98 -21.31 -25.40
N LYS A 125 22.35 -22.22 -24.66
CA LYS A 125 22.04 -23.57 -25.16
C LYS A 125 21.02 -23.53 -26.28
N ILE A 126 19.99 -22.69 -26.18
CA ILE A 126 18.99 -22.49 -27.23
C ILE A 126 19.65 -21.93 -28.48
N LYS A 127 20.53 -20.93 -28.34
CA LYS A 127 21.28 -20.35 -29.46
C LYS A 127 22.13 -21.40 -30.18
N LYS A 128 22.92 -22.19 -29.44
CA LYS A 128 23.74 -23.28 -30.01
C LYS A 128 22.89 -24.32 -30.75
N ARG A 129 21.76 -24.73 -30.17
CA ARG A 129 20.82 -25.66 -30.83
C ARG A 129 20.18 -25.03 -32.07
N GLY A 130 19.90 -23.74 -32.06
CA GLY A 130 19.42 -22.99 -33.22
C GLY A 130 20.42 -23.03 -34.37
N GLU A 131 21.70 -22.76 -34.09
CA GLU A 131 22.78 -22.82 -35.08
C GLU A 131 22.97 -24.25 -35.64
N GLU A 132 22.87 -25.28 -34.81
CA GLU A 132 22.93 -26.68 -35.23
C GLU A 132 21.74 -27.08 -36.11
N ASN A 133 20.52 -26.71 -35.70
CA ASN A 133 19.30 -26.94 -36.48
C ASN A 133 19.36 -26.24 -37.85
N GLU A 134 19.91 -25.04 -37.92
CA GLU A 134 20.07 -24.34 -39.20
C GLU A 134 21.03 -25.09 -40.14
N LYS A 135 22.14 -25.63 -39.62
CA LYS A 135 23.07 -26.47 -40.40
C LYS A 135 22.38 -27.73 -40.91
N LEU A 136 21.69 -28.45 -40.04
CA LEU A 136 20.96 -29.67 -40.39
C LEU A 136 19.84 -29.37 -41.40
N THR A 137 19.16 -28.24 -41.29
CA THR A 137 18.12 -27.83 -42.25
C THR A 137 18.74 -27.60 -43.63
N LYS A 138 19.86 -26.87 -43.72
CA LYS A 138 20.59 -26.65 -44.98
C LYS A 138 21.08 -27.96 -45.60
N GLU A 139 21.58 -28.88 -44.79
CA GLU A 139 22.01 -30.20 -45.24
C GLU A 139 20.83 -31.04 -45.77
N ASN A 140 19.72 -31.05 -45.03
CA ASN A 140 18.50 -31.76 -45.43
C ASN A 140 17.96 -31.21 -46.77
N ASP A 141 17.98 -29.90 -46.97
CA ASP A 141 17.57 -29.29 -48.24
C ASP A 141 18.53 -29.64 -49.40
N ARG A 142 19.84 -29.75 -49.15
CA ARG A 142 20.80 -30.25 -50.14
C ARG A 142 20.53 -31.71 -50.49
N LEU A 143 20.28 -32.56 -49.49
CA LEU A 143 19.94 -33.96 -49.69
C LEU A 143 18.64 -34.11 -50.47
N LYS A 144 17.59 -33.35 -50.17
CA LYS A 144 16.34 -33.32 -50.95
C LYS A 144 16.58 -32.95 -52.41
N LYS A 145 17.40 -31.92 -52.68
CA LYS A 145 17.78 -31.55 -54.06
C LYS A 145 18.55 -32.67 -54.78
N ASN A 146 19.46 -33.35 -54.08
CA ASN A 146 20.19 -34.48 -54.64
C ASN A 146 19.26 -35.67 -54.93
N THR A 147 18.37 -36.01 -54.00
CA THR A 147 17.38 -37.09 -54.17
C THR A 147 16.47 -36.83 -55.35
N THR A 148 15.90 -35.62 -55.47
CA THR A 148 15.05 -35.27 -56.62
C THR A 148 15.80 -35.32 -57.95
N THR A 149 17.10 -34.99 -57.97
CA THR A 149 17.93 -35.10 -59.17
C THR A 149 18.19 -36.55 -59.53
N LEU A 150 18.57 -37.39 -58.56
CA LEU A 150 18.76 -38.83 -58.76
C LEU A 150 17.47 -39.50 -59.23
N GLU A 151 16.31 -39.13 -58.67
CA GLU A 151 15.00 -39.61 -59.11
C GLU A 151 14.72 -39.27 -60.58
N ARG A 152 15.06 -38.05 -61.03
CA ARG A 152 14.95 -37.68 -62.45
C ARG A 152 15.87 -38.52 -63.33
N ASN A 153 17.14 -38.69 -62.94
CA ASN A 153 18.10 -39.49 -63.69
C ASN A 153 17.65 -40.96 -63.80
N VAL A 154 17.16 -41.54 -62.71
CA VAL A 154 16.61 -42.91 -62.71
C VAL A 154 15.40 -43.00 -63.63
N ARG A 155 14.48 -42.03 -63.61
CA ARG A 155 13.34 -41.99 -64.54
C ARG A 155 13.80 -41.91 -66.00
N GLN A 156 14.78 -41.06 -66.30
CA GLN A 156 15.34 -40.94 -67.65
C GLN A 156 15.98 -42.25 -68.11
N MET A 157 16.84 -42.86 -67.29
CA MET A 157 17.48 -44.14 -67.60
C MET A 157 16.45 -45.27 -67.84
N ARG A 158 15.34 -45.29 -67.09
CA ARG A 158 14.24 -46.24 -67.32
C ARG A 158 13.58 -46.02 -68.69
N VAL A 159 13.29 -44.78 -69.06
CA VAL A 159 12.70 -44.42 -70.37
C VAL A 159 13.66 -44.76 -71.52
N GLU A 160 14.95 -44.44 -71.39
CA GLU A 160 15.96 -44.77 -72.39
C GLU A 160 16.13 -46.29 -72.55
N ARG A 161 16.09 -47.04 -71.45
CA ARG A 161 16.11 -48.50 -71.47
C ARG A 161 14.88 -49.07 -72.17
N GLU A 162 13.67 -48.61 -71.83
CA GLU A 162 12.45 -49.03 -72.53
C GLU A 162 12.49 -48.70 -74.03
N LYS A 163 13.06 -47.55 -74.41
CA LYS A 163 13.22 -47.17 -75.82
C LYS A 163 14.19 -48.12 -76.54
N LYS A 164 15.35 -48.41 -75.95
CA LYS A 164 16.31 -49.38 -76.49
C LYS A 164 15.70 -50.77 -76.62
N GLU A 165 14.98 -51.24 -75.59
CA GLU A 165 14.29 -52.52 -75.63
C GLU A 165 13.22 -52.56 -76.75
N ARG A 166 12.47 -51.48 -76.98
CA ARG A 166 11.55 -51.38 -78.13
C ARG A 166 12.28 -51.37 -79.47
N GLU A 167 13.40 -50.66 -79.60
CA GLU A 167 14.21 -50.63 -80.83
C GLU A 167 14.82 -52.00 -81.14
N GLU A 168 15.34 -52.70 -80.13
CA GLU A 168 15.83 -54.08 -80.24
C GLU A 168 14.70 -55.05 -80.61
N GLN A 169 13.51 -54.93 -80.01
CA GLN A 169 12.34 -55.72 -80.39
C GLN A 169 11.92 -55.45 -81.84
N MET A 170 11.89 -54.19 -82.28
CA MET A 170 11.58 -53.81 -83.68
C MET A 170 12.65 -54.34 -84.64
N PHE A 171 13.92 -54.30 -84.26
CA PHE A 171 15.02 -54.87 -85.05
C PHE A 171 14.92 -56.39 -85.14
N ALA A 172 14.64 -57.08 -84.03
CA ALA A 172 14.41 -58.52 -83.99
C ALA A 172 13.20 -58.91 -84.84
N GLN A 173 12.11 -58.15 -84.76
CA GLN A 173 10.91 -58.34 -85.58
C GLN A 173 11.19 -58.12 -87.07
N ALA A 174 11.94 -57.07 -87.42
CA ALA A 174 12.38 -56.81 -88.80
C ALA A 174 13.35 -57.87 -89.34
N ALA A 175 14.22 -58.41 -88.48
CA ALA A 175 15.13 -59.52 -88.82
C ALA A 175 14.35 -60.83 -89.05
N PHE A 176 13.30 -61.09 -88.25
CA PHE A 176 12.36 -62.19 -88.50
C PHE A 176 11.64 -62.03 -89.85
N HIS A 177 11.28 -60.80 -90.24
CA HIS A 177 10.64 -60.54 -91.54
C HIS A 177 11.58 -60.64 -92.75
N ARG A 178 12.90 -60.76 -92.58
CA ARG A 178 13.86 -61.04 -93.68
C ARG A 178 14.04 -62.53 -93.98
N LYS A 179 13.54 -63.43 -93.15
CA LYS A 179 13.53 -64.88 -93.42
C LYS A 179 12.16 -65.47 -93.11
N GLY A 180 11.24 -65.45 -94.08
CA GLY A 180 10.07 -66.33 -94.08
C GLY A 180 8.74 -65.66 -94.38
N LYS A 181 7.96 -66.34 -95.22
CA LYS A 181 6.62 -66.03 -95.74
C LYS A 181 5.55 -65.97 -94.64
N SER A 182 4.51 -65.12 -94.87
CA SER A 182 3.10 -65.09 -94.40
C SER A 182 2.78 -65.50 -92.94
N THR A 183 1.86 -64.87 -92.19
CA THR A 183 0.42 -64.69 -92.48
C THR A 183 -0.24 -63.90 -91.32
N GLN A 184 -1.30 -63.13 -91.64
CA GLN A 184 -2.46 -62.72 -90.82
C GLN A 184 -2.38 -61.64 -89.70
N LYS A 185 -3.43 -60.78 -89.74
CA LYS A 185 -3.88 -59.68 -88.85
C LYS A 185 -4.74 -60.25 -87.66
N PRO A 186 -5.55 -59.45 -86.90
CA PRO A 186 -5.39 -58.15 -86.19
C PRO A 186 -5.83 -58.25 -84.68
N TYR A 187 -5.64 -57.22 -83.83
CA TYR A 187 -6.73 -56.71 -82.94
C TYR A 187 -6.38 -55.40 -82.20
N LEU A 188 -7.46 -54.82 -81.68
CA LEU A 188 -7.78 -53.44 -81.30
C LEU A 188 -7.38 -53.03 -79.85
N PRO A 189 -7.61 -51.76 -79.44
CA PRO A 189 -6.88 -51.02 -78.42
C PRO A 189 -7.53 -51.07 -77.02
N VAL A 190 -6.77 -50.68 -75.99
CA VAL A 190 -7.31 -50.42 -74.65
C VAL A 190 -6.93 -49.01 -74.21
N GLU A 191 -7.95 -48.20 -73.99
CA GLU A 191 -7.91 -46.84 -73.42
C GLU A 191 -7.57 -46.83 -71.91
N PRO A 192 -7.19 -45.66 -71.36
CA PRO A 192 -6.71 -45.52 -69.98
C PRO A 192 -7.83 -45.08 -69.00
N PRO A 193 -7.67 -45.29 -67.67
CA PRO A 193 -8.35 -44.46 -66.67
C PRO A 193 -7.41 -43.27 -66.32
N LYS A 194 -7.79 -41.98 -66.44
CA LYS A 194 -8.72 -41.19 -65.61
C LYS A 194 -8.64 -41.60 -64.12
N SER A 195 -8.49 -40.73 -63.13
CA SER A 195 -8.43 -39.29 -63.01
C SER A 195 -8.19 -38.98 -61.52
N THR A 196 -7.82 -37.73 -61.24
CA THR A 196 -8.21 -36.96 -60.04
C THR A 196 -7.81 -37.50 -58.65
N ALA A 197 -6.68 -37.01 -58.16
CA ALA A 197 -6.52 -36.73 -56.73
C ALA A 197 -6.77 -35.23 -56.49
N GLN A 198 -7.94 -34.92 -55.95
CA GLN A 198 -8.22 -33.68 -55.24
C GLN A 198 -7.46 -33.66 -53.89
N THR A 199 -7.55 -32.50 -53.24
CA THR A 199 -7.38 -32.24 -51.80
C THR A 199 -5.95 -32.05 -51.28
N ARG A 200 -5.56 -30.80 -51.01
CA ARG A 200 -5.86 -30.12 -49.73
C ARG A 200 -5.29 -28.71 -49.71
N GLY A 201 -6.16 -27.73 -49.48
CA GLY A 201 -5.78 -26.43 -48.94
C GLY A 201 -5.65 -26.49 -47.42
N ARG A 202 -4.70 -25.72 -46.89
CA ARG A 202 -4.82 -25.01 -45.61
C ARG A 202 -3.63 -24.03 -45.51
N SER A 203 -3.89 -22.76 -45.75
CA SER A 203 -3.03 -21.65 -45.32
C SER A 203 -3.76 -20.89 -44.22
N VAL A 204 -3.07 -20.67 -43.10
CA VAL A 204 -3.50 -19.83 -41.99
C VAL A 204 -2.53 -18.65 -41.99
N SER A 205 -3.03 -17.43 -42.18
CA SER A 205 -2.26 -16.20 -42.04
C SER A 205 -2.74 -15.46 -40.80
N TRP A 206 -1.85 -15.27 -39.83
CA TRP A 206 -1.97 -14.28 -38.77
C TRP A 206 -1.48 -12.95 -39.34
N ALA A 207 -2.32 -11.93 -39.34
CA ALA A 207 -1.91 -10.55 -39.61
C ALA A 207 -2.53 -9.68 -38.52
N ASP A 208 -1.63 -9.03 -37.78
CA ASP A 208 -1.90 -8.05 -36.74
C ASP A 208 -2.56 -6.79 -37.34
N THR A 209 -3.55 -6.25 -36.63
CA THR A 209 -4.04 -4.87 -36.81
C THR A 209 -3.72 -4.08 -35.55
N PRO A 210 -3.06 -2.91 -35.64
CA PRO A 210 -2.83 -2.03 -34.51
C PRO A 210 -3.99 -1.01 -34.44
N GLU A 211 -4.82 -1.10 -33.41
CA GLU A 211 -5.69 0.01 -33.01
C GLU A 211 -5.46 0.30 -31.53
N GLU A 212 -4.56 1.25 -31.25
CA GLU A 212 -4.52 1.96 -29.98
C GLU A 212 -5.77 2.84 -29.88
N THR A 213 -6.74 2.37 -29.11
CA THR A 213 -7.77 3.23 -28.52
C THR A 213 -7.55 3.23 -27.02
N LEU A 214 -7.18 4.40 -26.49
CA LEU A 214 -7.02 4.67 -25.06
C LEU A 214 -8.33 4.33 -24.36
N GLU A 215 -8.32 3.27 -23.57
CA GLU A 215 -9.45 2.79 -22.78
C GLU A 215 -9.93 3.91 -21.84
N SER A 216 -11.13 4.41 -22.16
CA SER A 216 -12.03 5.02 -21.20
C SER A 216 -12.21 4.09 -20.00
N ILE A 217 -12.43 4.65 -18.82
CA ILE A 217 -12.66 3.92 -17.57
C ILE A 217 -13.71 2.84 -17.85
N PRO A 218 -13.39 1.53 -17.77
CA PRO A 218 -14.37 0.51 -18.03
C PRO A 218 -15.47 0.65 -16.98
N GLU A 219 -16.68 0.89 -17.47
CA GLU A 219 -17.94 1.09 -16.71
C GLU A 219 -18.34 -0.13 -15.86
N THR A 220 -17.47 -1.15 -15.78
CA THR A 220 -17.66 -2.42 -15.09
C THR A 220 -16.98 -2.51 -13.73
N MET A 221 -16.14 -1.54 -13.33
CA MET A 221 -15.46 -1.58 -12.04
C MET A 221 -16.31 -1.03 -10.89
N LYS A 222 -16.80 -1.92 -10.02
CA LYS A 222 -17.48 -1.51 -8.78
C LYS A 222 -16.44 -1.10 -7.73
N PRO A 223 -16.60 0.05 -7.06
CA PRO A 223 -15.69 0.46 -6.00
C PRO A 223 -15.82 -0.52 -4.83
N VAL A 224 -14.69 -1.06 -4.38
CA VAL A 224 -14.63 -2.04 -3.27
C VAL A 224 -14.49 -1.31 -1.94
N GLU A 225 -13.60 -0.31 -1.87
CA GLU A 225 -13.36 0.48 -0.68
C GLU A 225 -13.03 1.94 -1.04
N ARG A 226 -13.57 2.88 -0.27
CA ARG A 226 -13.25 4.31 -0.36
C ARG A 226 -12.45 4.71 0.88
N HIS A 227 -11.22 5.17 0.68
CA HIS A 227 -10.40 5.78 1.72
C HIS A 227 -10.33 7.30 1.50
N PRO A 228 -10.02 8.09 2.54
CA PRO A 228 -9.76 9.52 2.37
C PRO A 228 -8.59 9.71 1.37
N GLY A 229 -8.89 10.29 0.21
CA GLY A 229 -7.90 10.59 -0.84
C GLY A 229 -7.69 9.51 -1.91
N CYS A 230 -8.24 8.29 -1.76
CA CYS A 230 -8.16 7.27 -2.81
C CYS A 230 -9.35 6.31 -2.83
N THR A 231 -9.65 5.76 -4.01
CA THR A 231 -10.68 4.74 -4.23
C THR A 231 -10.03 3.46 -4.75
N ILE A 232 -10.36 2.32 -4.17
CA ILE A 232 -9.86 1.02 -4.61
C ILE A 232 -10.94 0.33 -5.44
N TYR A 233 -10.58 -0.03 -6.67
CA TYR A 233 -11.38 -0.82 -7.58
C TYR A 233 -10.84 -2.25 -7.61
N ARG A 234 -11.72 -3.22 -7.85
CA ARG A 234 -11.34 -4.61 -8.09
C ARG A 234 -11.89 -5.04 -9.44
N ASP A 235 -11.04 -5.64 -10.25
CA ASP A 235 -11.44 -6.18 -11.55
C ASP A 235 -12.13 -7.55 -11.41
N SER A 236 -12.56 -8.12 -12.53
CA SER A 236 -13.17 -9.45 -12.59
C SER A 236 -12.20 -10.60 -12.30
N LEU A 237 -10.88 -10.35 -12.34
CA LEU A 237 -9.83 -11.30 -12.01
C LEU A 237 -9.44 -11.25 -10.52
N GLY A 238 -9.99 -10.30 -9.76
CA GLY A 238 -9.74 -10.11 -8.34
C GLY A 238 -8.57 -9.18 -8.03
N GLU A 239 -7.93 -8.60 -9.04
CA GLU A 239 -6.84 -7.65 -8.89
C GLU A 239 -7.36 -6.28 -8.47
N THR A 240 -6.62 -5.61 -7.59
CA THR A 240 -7.00 -4.31 -7.04
C THR A 240 -6.23 -3.18 -7.70
N THR A 241 -6.95 -2.15 -8.14
CA THR A 241 -6.39 -0.90 -8.67
C THR A 241 -6.75 0.23 -7.72
N ARG A 242 -5.73 0.90 -7.17
CA ARG A 242 -5.92 2.11 -6.37
C ARG A 242 -5.91 3.33 -7.26
N VAL A 243 -6.96 4.14 -7.16
CA VAL A 243 -7.11 5.40 -7.89
C VAL A 243 -7.04 6.55 -6.91
N THR A 244 -6.10 7.47 -7.13
CA THR A 244 -5.87 8.64 -6.28
C THR A 244 -6.14 9.91 -7.08
N SER A 245 -6.99 10.78 -6.56
CA SER A 245 -7.22 12.10 -7.17
C SER A 245 -6.03 13.01 -6.85
N THR A 246 -5.45 13.61 -7.89
CA THR A 246 -4.31 14.52 -7.77
C THR A 246 -4.79 15.98 -7.70
N PRO A 247 -4.00 16.90 -7.13
CA PRO A 247 -4.38 18.32 -6.98
C PRO A 247 -4.68 19.05 -8.29
N GLU A 248 -4.16 18.55 -9.42
CA GLU A 248 -4.27 19.17 -10.75
C GLU A 248 -5.43 18.59 -11.60
N ASN A 249 -6.47 18.05 -10.97
CA ASN A 249 -7.56 17.33 -11.65
C ASN A 249 -7.05 16.15 -12.51
N GLY A 250 -6.00 15.45 -12.07
CA GLY A 250 -5.55 14.19 -12.66
C GLY A 250 -5.95 12.99 -11.80
N LEU A 251 -6.00 11.81 -12.41
CA LEU A 251 -6.16 10.51 -11.74
C LEU A 251 -4.85 9.73 -11.84
N MET A 252 -4.39 9.23 -10.70
CA MET A 252 -3.26 8.31 -10.62
C MET A 252 -3.77 6.90 -10.33
N PHE A 253 -3.43 5.96 -11.21
CA PHE A 253 -3.77 4.55 -11.12
C PHE A 253 -2.55 3.77 -10.64
N GLU A 254 -2.69 3.02 -9.55
CA GLU A 254 -1.69 2.11 -9.01
C GLU A 254 -2.25 0.69 -9.07
N TYR A 255 -1.64 -0.15 -9.90
CA TYR A 255 -2.08 -1.53 -10.13
C TYR A 255 -1.42 -2.51 -9.14
N SER A 256 -2.03 -3.67 -8.99
CA SER A 256 -1.57 -4.81 -8.18
C SER A 256 -0.11 -5.22 -8.45
N ASN A 257 0.31 -5.11 -9.72
CA ASN A 257 1.65 -5.46 -10.21
C ASN A 257 2.70 -4.36 -9.96
N GLY A 258 2.31 -3.24 -9.33
CA GLY A 258 3.19 -2.10 -9.06
C GLY A 258 3.33 -1.11 -10.21
N ASP A 259 2.63 -1.32 -11.34
CA ASP A 259 2.55 -0.34 -12.43
C ASP A 259 1.79 0.92 -11.95
N ARG A 260 2.24 2.09 -12.41
CA ARG A 260 1.63 3.38 -12.05
C ARG A 260 1.40 4.20 -13.30
N ARG A 261 0.13 4.55 -13.54
CA ARG A 261 -0.28 5.34 -14.71
C ARG A 261 -0.95 6.62 -14.26
N TRP A 262 -0.70 7.70 -15.00
CA TRP A 262 -1.29 9.01 -14.75
C TRP A 262 -2.20 9.37 -15.93
N ALA A 263 -3.41 9.83 -15.64
CA ALA A 263 -4.31 10.40 -16.62
C ALA A 263 -4.75 11.80 -16.18
N THR A 264 -4.67 12.78 -17.06
CA THR A 264 -5.25 14.12 -16.84
C THR A 264 -6.73 14.11 -17.23
N ALA A 265 -7.62 14.73 -16.44
CA ALA A 265 -9.06 14.79 -16.72
C ALA A 265 -9.45 15.52 -18.03
N ARG A 266 -8.49 16.09 -18.77
CA ARG A 266 -8.74 16.57 -20.14
C ARG A 266 -9.05 15.46 -21.15
N ASN A 267 -8.78 14.19 -20.80
CA ASN A 267 -9.07 13.04 -21.65
C ASN A 267 -10.16 12.11 -21.08
N SER A 268 -10.78 12.44 -19.95
CA SER A 268 -11.97 11.73 -19.46
C SER A 268 -13.22 12.42 -20.01
N VAL A 269 -13.56 12.11 -21.26
CA VAL A 269 -14.86 12.49 -21.83
C VAL A 269 -15.92 11.64 -21.15
N THR A 270 -16.95 12.33 -20.65
CA THR A 270 -18.24 11.83 -20.14
C THR A 270 -18.88 10.78 -21.02
#